data_AF-A0A6M0SHT9-F1
#
_entry.id   AF-A0A6M0SHT9-F1
#
_cell.length_a   1.000
_cell.length_b   1.000
_cell.length_c   1.000
_cell.angle_alpha   90.00
_cell.angle_beta   90.00
_cell.angle_gamma   90.00
#
_symmetry.space_group_name_H-M   'P 1'
#
loop_
_entity.id
_entity.type
_entity.pdbx_description
1 polymer ?
#
loop_
_entity_poly.entity_id
_entity_poly.type
_entity_poly.pdbx_seq_one_letter_code
_entity_poly.pdbx_strand_id
1 'polypeptide(L)'
;MANKNPVQTAAFKAQQVPKYGDKALGKPICVRYLADIDEILRDLPNRQEFIRNAVASALIEQGLLDTYGDSTHKDKINQLLNDADRVKTLEAKVIELERQLKAMSNATTTAKPELEPNLLGTDWSQVPSAELKGSQAPGSAEEKIRRAIEAIRAYNEGKELSQMYRLSEANVRYLSGSRHGTIKAYFAANPELNDYNTSYGFTVQHDRGKTPIAEVIEW
;
A
#
# COMPACT_ATOMS: atom_id res chain seq x y z
N MET A 1 56.32 -4.62 -4.58
CA MET A 1 56.80 -4.44 -5.96
C MET A 1 55.60 -4.43 -6.90
N ALA A 2 55.55 -3.44 -7.78
CA ALA A 2 54.70 -3.26 -8.97
C ALA A 2 53.17 -3.47 -8.83
N ASN A 3 52.46 -2.38 -8.53
CA ASN A 3 51.05 -2.23 -8.87
C ASN A 3 50.93 -2.01 -10.39
N LYS A 4 50.58 -3.06 -11.14
CA LYS A 4 50.33 -2.96 -12.59
C LYS A 4 48.85 -2.65 -12.80
N ASN A 5 48.52 -1.37 -12.90
CA ASN A 5 47.22 -0.96 -13.43
C ASN A 5 47.02 -1.63 -14.80
N PRO A 6 45.90 -2.33 -15.05
CA PRO A 6 45.65 -2.96 -16.34
C PRO A 6 45.62 -1.89 -17.43
N VAL A 7 46.53 -2.01 -18.39
CA VAL A 7 46.64 -1.09 -19.53
C VAL A 7 45.37 -1.25 -20.36
N GLN A 8 44.53 -0.22 -20.34
CA GLN A 8 43.34 -0.16 -21.20
C GLN A 8 43.79 -0.12 -22.68
N THR A 9 43.39 -1.13 -23.45
CA THR A 9 43.71 -1.24 -24.87
C THR A 9 43.06 -0.11 -25.67
N ALA A 10 43.67 0.28 -26.80
CA ALA A 10 43.12 1.32 -27.68
C ALA A 10 41.69 0.98 -28.16
N ALA A 11 41.41 -0.31 -28.39
CA ALA A 11 40.07 -0.80 -28.72
C ALA A 11 39.05 -0.54 -27.59
N PHE A 12 39.45 -0.72 -26.32
CA PHE A 12 38.59 -0.43 -25.17
C PHE A 12 38.27 1.06 -25.05
N LYS A 13 39.24 1.94 -25.32
CA LYS A 13 39.02 3.39 -25.32
C LYS A 13 38.12 3.84 -26.48
N ALA A 14 38.22 3.21 -27.64
CA ALA A 14 37.38 3.52 -28.80
C ALA A 14 35.90 3.18 -28.57
N GLN A 15 35.59 2.15 -27.77
CA GLN A 15 34.22 1.79 -27.38
C GLN A 15 33.58 2.78 -26.38
N GLN A 16 34.37 3.68 -25.79
CA GLN A 16 33.90 4.68 -24.81
C GLN A 16 33.61 6.06 -25.42
N VAL A 17 33.84 6.24 -26.72
CA VAL A 17 33.55 7.51 -27.39
C VAL A 17 32.06 7.53 -27.76
N PRO A 18 31.22 8.38 -27.13
CA PRO A 18 29.81 8.49 -27.50
C PRO A 18 29.69 8.93 -28.95
N LYS A 19 28.75 8.34 -29.70
CA LYS A 19 28.45 8.79 -31.06
C LYS A 19 27.76 10.16 -30.97
N TYR A 20 27.89 10.97 -32.02
CA TYR A 20 27.36 12.33 -32.06
C TYR A 20 25.85 12.34 -31.72
N GLY A 21 25.50 12.95 -30.58
CA GLY A 21 24.12 13.01 -30.05
C GLY A 21 23.86 12.18 -28.79
N ASP A 22 24.76 11.27 -28.39
CA ASP A 22 24.60 10.47 -27.19
C ASP A 22 24.99 11.26 -25.93
N LYS A 23 24.21 11.09 -24.85
CA LYS A 23 24.54 11.64 -23.52
C LYS A 23 25.91 11.10 -23.09
N ALA A 24 26.73 11.97 -22.48
CA ALA A 24 28.04 11.57 -21.99
C ALA A 24 27.93 10.32 -21.11
N LEU A 25 28.65 9.26 -21.49
CA LEU A 25 28.77 8.05 -20.68
C LEU A 25 29.27 8.47 -19.27
N GLY A 26 28.54 8.05 -18.24
CA GLY A 26 28.89 8.36 -16.84
C GLY A 26 30.30 7.87 -16.48
N LYS A 27 30.80 8.27 -15.31
CA LYS A 27 32.13 7.85 -14.83
C LYS A 27 32.22 6.31 -14.83
N PRO A 28 33.27 5.70 -15.40
CA PRO A 28 33.41 4.25 -15.43
C PRO A 28 33.51 3.70 -14.01
N ILE A 29 32.77 2.63 -13.73
CA ILE A 29 32.80 1.91 -12.47
C ILE A 29 33.69 0.68 -12.65
N CYS A 30 34.70 0.52 -11.79
CA CYS A 30 35.55 -0.67 -11.76
C CYS A 30 34.99 -1.68 -10.76
N VAL A 31 34.70 -2.90 -11.22
CA VAL A 31 34.17 -3.98 -10.39
C VAL A 31 35.16 -5.15 -10.41
N ARG A 32 35.31 -5.87 -9.29
CA ARG A 32 36.05 -7.13 -9.24
C ARG A 32 35.06 -8.28 -9.21
N TYR A 33 35.31 -9.29 -10.04
CA TYR A 33 34.55 -10.53 -10.09
C TYR A 33 35.33 -11.66 -9.41
N LEU A 34 34.60 -12.71 -9.02
CA LEU A 34 35.21 -13.99 -8.66
C LEU A 34 35.91 -14.59 -9.89
N ALA A 35 36.92 -15.44 -9.66
CA ALA A 35 37.81 -15.90 -10.72
C ALA A 35 37.07 -16.72 -11.81
N ASP A 36 36.13 -17.56 -11.39
CA ASP A 36 35.24 -18.34 -12.23
C ASP A 36 34.30 -17.47 -13.08
N ILE A 37 33.72 -16.44 -12.48
CA ILE A 37 32.85 -15.48 -13.19
C ILE A 37 33.67 -14.65 -14.18
N ASP A 38 34.87 -14.22 -13.80
CA ASP A 38 35.75 -13.45 -14.68
C ASP A 38 36.21 -14.26 -15.89
N GLU A 39 36.45 -15.57 -15.73
CA GLU A 39 36.76 -16.49 -16.83
C GLU A 39 35.59 -16.57 -17.83
N ILE A 40 34.36 -16.80 -17.32
CA ILE A 40 33.15 -16.84 -18.16
C ILE A 40 32.93 -15.52 -18.89
N LEU A 41 33.10 -14.37 -18.21
CA LEU A 41 32.86 -13.05 -18.79
C LEU A 41 33.91 -12.66 -19.85
N ARG A 42 35.12 -13.22 -19.79
CA ARG A 42 36.17 -12.97 -20.78
C ARG A 42 35.89 -13.61 -22.13
N ASP A 43 35.24 -14.76 -22.14
CA ASP A 43 34.93 -15.51 -23.35
C ASP A 43 33.71 -14.95 -24.12
N LEU A 44 32.98 -14.00 -23.52
CA LEU A 44 31.81 -13.39 -24.14
C LEU A 44 32.19 -12.25 -25.11
N PRO A 45 31.68 -12.27 -26.36
CA PRO A 45 32.01 -11.27 -27.37
C PRO A 45 31.56 -9.84 -27.00
N ASN A 46 30.49 -9.71 -26.21
CA ASN A 46 29.93 -8.42 -25.76
C ASN A 46 29.82 -8.35 -24.22
N ARG A 47 30.91 -8.67 -23.50
CA ARG A 47 30.91 -8.72 -22.03
C ARG A 47 30.29 -7.50 -21.34
N GLN A 48 30.51 -6.29 -21.87
CA GLN A 48 30.02 -5.05 -21.27
C GLN A 48 28.50 -4.94 -21.36
N GLU A 49 27.93 -5.32 -22.49
CA GLU A 49 26.49 -5.31 -22.73
C GLU A 49 25.80 -6.36 -21.86
N PHE A 50 26.41 -7.55 -21.75
CA PHE A 50 25.93 -8.60 -20.87
C PHE A 50 25.89 -8.14 -19.40
N ILE A 51 26.95 -7.51 -18.90
CA ILE A 51 27.01 -6.95 -17.56
C ILE A 51 25.94 -5.87 -17.36
N ARG A 52 25.75 -4.96 -18.34
CA ARG A 52 24.72 -3.92 -18.28
C ARG A 52 23.32 -4.50 -18.17
N ASN A 53 23.00 -5.50 -19.00
CA ASN A 53 21.69 -6.14 -19.00
C ASN A 53 21.44 -6.88 -17.68
N ALA A 54 22.42 -7.64 -17.18
CA ALA A 54 22.31 -8.33 -15.90
C ALA A 54 22.07 -7.37 -14.72
N VAL A 55 22.80 -6.24 -14.68
CA VAL A 55 22.61 -5.20 -13.66
C VAL A 55 21.24 -4.54 -13.81
N ALA A 56 20.81 -4.20 -15.02
CA ALA A 56 19.51 -3.60 -15.27
C ALA A 56 18.37 -4.53 -14.81
N SER A 57 18.43 -5.82 -15.17
CA SER A 57 17.45 -6.82 -14.73
C SER A 57 17.38 -6.94 -13.21
N ALA A 58 18.53 -7.01 -12.53
CA ALA A 58 18.58 -7.10 -11.07
C ALA A 58 18.01 -5.85 -10.40
N LEU A 59 18.26 -4.65 -10.95
CA LEU A 59 17.70 -3.41 -10.41
C LEU A 59 16.19 -3.29 -10.66
N ILE A 60 15.68 -3.81 -11.77
CA ILE A 60 14.23 -3.91 -12.02
C ILE A 60 13.59 -4.88 -11.03
N GLU A 61 14.18 -6.05 -10.81
CA GLU A 61 13.69 -7.03 -9.85
C GLU A 61 13.64 -6.48 -8.42
N GLN A 62 14.62 -5.65 -8.05
CA GLN A 62 14.63 -4.95 -6.76
C GLN A 62 13.71 -3.73 -6.71
N GLY A 63 13.04 -3.37 -7.80
CA GLY A 63 12.16 -2.20 -7.89
C GLY A 63 12.91 -0.86 -7.86
N LEU A 64 14.21 -0.85 -8.14
CA LEU A 64 15.04 0.37 -8.21
C LEU A 64 15.01 1.01 -9.60
N LEU A 65 14.59 0.27 -10.63
CA LEU A 65 14.41 0.75 -11.99
C LEU A 65 13.02 0.38 -12.49
N ASP A 66 12.31 1.36 -13.06
CA ASP A 66 11.05 1.11 -13.76
C ASP A 66 11.34 0.44 -15.11
N THR A 67 10.48 -0.47 -15.55
CA THR A 67 10.53 -1.09 -16.89
C THR A 67 10.31 -0.11 -18.05
N TYR A 68 10.27 1.19 -17.76
CA TYR A 68 9.93 2.29 -18.69
C TYR A 68 11.11 2.84 -19.50
N GLY A 69 12.33 2.36 -19.24
CA GLY A 69 13.54 2.85 -19.88
C GLY A 69 14.02 1.99 -21.04
N ASP A 70 13.46 2.19 -22.24
CA ASP A 70 14.16 2.17 -23.57
C ASP A 70 13.23 2.01 -24.79
N SER A 71 11.91 1.98 -24.61
CA SER A 71 11.01 1.94 -25.78
C SER A 71 11.02 3.28 -26.55
N THR A 72 11.02 3.21 -27.88
CA THR A 72 11.06 4.41 -28.73
C THR A 72 9.79 5.24 -28.52
N HIS A 73 9.82 6.55 -28.81
CA HIS A 73 8.65 7.42 -28.66
C HIS A 73 7.38 6.88 -29.35
N LYS A 74 7.55 6.13 -30.45
CA LYS A 74 6.47 5.48 -31.19
C LYS A 74 5.83 4.33 -30.41
N ASP A 75 6.64 3.54 -29.70
CA ASP A 75 6.17 2.45 -28.86
C ASP A 75 5.42 2.98 -27.64
N LYS A 76 5.92 4.07 -27.05
CA LYS A 76 5.22 4.79 -25.95
C LYS A 76 3.87 5.33 -26.39
N ILE A 77 3.79 5.90 -27.59
CA ILE A 77 2.51 6.41 -28.15
C ILE A 77 1.53 5.26 -28.39
N ASN A 78 1.97 4.16 -28.99
CA ASN A 78 1.11 2.98 -29.22
C ASN A 78 0.63 2.34 -27.91
N GLN A 79 1.50 2.31 -26.89
CA GLN A 79 1.16 1.77 -25.59
C GLN A 79 0.16 2.66 -24.85
N LEU A 80 0.32 3.99 -24.91
CA LEU A 80 -0.65 4.95 -24.37
C LEU A 80 -2.01 4.89 -25.08
N LEU A 81 -2.02 4.65 -26.40
CA LEU A 81 -3.25 4.43 -27.17
C LEU A 81 -3.98 3.17 -26.71
N ASN A 82 -3.26 2.06 -26.55
CA ASN A 82 -3.82 0.80 -26.05
C ASN A 82 -4.35 0.93 -24.61
N ASP A 83 -3.65 1.68 -23.76
CA ASP A 83 -4.08 1.93 -22.38
C ASP A 83 -5.33 2.81 -22.36
N ALA A 84 -5.44 3.82 -23.23
CA ALA A 84 -6.64 4.65 -23.33
C ALA A 84 -7.87 3.85 -23.79
N ASP A 85 -7.72 2.93 -24.73
CA ASP A 85 -8.81 2.03 -25.15
C ASP A 85 -9.19 1.02 -24.07
N ARG A 86 -8.21 0.55 -23.28
CA ARG A 86 -8.43 -0.28 -22.10
C ARG A 86 -9.18 0.48 -21.01
N VAL A 87 -8.86 1.76 -20.78
CA VAL A 87 -9.57 2.61 -19.82
C VAL A 87 -11.03 2.80 -20.25
N LYS A 88 -11.29 3.13 -21.51
CA LYS A 88 -12.67 3.25 -22.03
C LYS A 88 -13.49 1.97 -21.87
N THR A 89 -12.87 0.81 -22.12
CA THR A 89 -13.56 -0.48 -21.95
C THR A 89 -13.80 -0.82 -20.48
N LEU A 90 -12.91 -0.42 -19.56
CA LEU A 90 -13.12 -0.56 -18.13
C LEU A 90 -14.22 0.39 -17.63
N GLU A 91 -14.24 1.64 -18.07
CA GLU A 91 -15.29 2.61 -17.74
C GLU A 91 -16.68 2.11 -18.19
N ALA A 92 -16.77 1.56 -19.42
CA ALA A 92 -18.02 0.95 -19.90
C ALA A 92 -18.47 -0.25 -19.04
N LYS A 93 -17.53 -1.08 -18.56
CA LYS A 93 -17.84 -2.19 -17.65
C LYS A 93 -18.30 -1.72 -16.28
N VAL A 94 -17.71 -0.65 -15.74
CA VAL A 94 -18.13 -0.05 -14.46
C VAL A 94 -19.56 0.47 -14.56
N ILE A 95 -19.88 1.22 -15.64
CA ILE A 95 -21.24 1.72 -15.87
C ILE A 95 -22.26 0.58 -15.98
N GLU A 96 -21.90 -0.52 -16.64
CA GLU A 96 -22.77 -1.69 -16.76
C GLU A 96 -22.97 -2.40 -15.41
N LEU A 97 -21.91 -2.58 -14.62
CA LEU A 97 -22.00 -3.15 -13.27
C LEU A 97 -22.83 -2.26 -12.34
N GLU A 98 -22.69 -0.94 -12.42
CA GLU A 98 -23.51 0.01 -11.66
C GLU A 98 -25.00 -0.08 -12.06
N ARG A 99 -25.31 -0.26 -13.35
CA ARG A 99 -26.67 -0.50 -13.82
C ARG A 99 -27.23 -1.82 -13.31
N GLN A 100 -26.45 -2.89 -13.32
CA GLN A 100 -26.85 -4.19 -12.80
C GLN A 100 -27.09 -4.14 -11.28
N LEU A 101 -26.22 -3.46 -10.52
CA LEU A 101 -26.40 -3.22 -9.08
C LEU A 101 -27.68 -2.42 -8.79
N LYS A 102 -27.96 -1.38 -9.57
CA LYS A 102 -29.17 -0.57 -9.42
C LYS A 102 -30.45 -1.34 -9.81
N ALA A 103 -30.37 -2.21 -10.80
CA ALA A 103 -31.48 -3.10 -11.16
C ALA A 103 -31.74 -4.16 -10.06
N MET A 104 -30.68 -4.71 -9.48
CA MET A 104 -30.78 -5.66 -8.35
C MET A 104 -31.29 -5.00 -7.07
N SER A 105 -30.94 -3.73 -6.80
CA SER A 105 -31.45 -3.02 -5.61
C SER A 105 -32.94 -2.67 -5.71
N ASN A 106 -33.49 -2.52 -6.93
CA ASN A 106 -34.90 -2.20 -7.14
C ASN A 106 -35.82 -3.42 -7.20
N ALA A 107 -35.27 -4.63 -7.38
CA ALA A 107 -36.03 -5.88 -7.42
C ALA A 107 -36.27 -6.51 -6.02
N THR A 108 -35.71 -5.95 -4.94
CA THR A 108 -35.71 -6.57 -3.60
C THR A 108 -36.60 -5.85 -2.57
N THR A 109 -37.42 -4.89 -2.96
CA THR A 109 -38.31 -4.16 -2.02
C THR A 109 -39.68 -4.82 -1.90
N THR A 110 -39.74 -6.03 -1.34
CA THR A 110 -40.92 -6.58 -0.63
C THR A 110 -40.53 -7.84 0.16
N ALA A 111 -39.80 -7.69 1.27
CA ALA A 111 -39.98 -8.45 2.53
C ALA A 111 -38.80 -8.21 3.48
N LYS A 112 -39.14 -7.69 4.67
CA LYS A 112 -38.56 -7.88 6.02
C LYS A 112 -37.15 -8.50 6.14
N PRO A 113 -36.19 -7.86 6.86
CA PRO A 113 -34.77 -8.15 6.75
C PRO A 113 -34.35 -9.34 7.63
N GLU A 114 -33.78 -10.36 6.99
CA GLU A 114 -32.93 -11.36 7.64
C GLU A 114 -31.58 -11.33 6.90
N LEU A 115 -30.52 -11.09 7.67
CA LEU A 115 -29.15 -10.86 7.23
C LEU A 115 -28.56 -12.09 6.54
N GLU A 116 -28.03 -11.93 5.33
CA GLU A 116 -27.02 -12.82 4.75
C GLU A 116 -26.05 -11.97 3.89
N PRO A 117 -24.82 -11.69 4.35
CA PRO A 117 -23.77 -11.11 3.52
C PRO A 117 -23.00 -12.23 2.81
N ASN A 118 -23.14 -12.33 1.48
CA ASN A 118 -22.27 -13.17 0.68
C ASN A 118 -20.84 -12.60 0.65
N LEU A 119 -19.96 -13.29 1.38
CA LEU A 119 -18.52 -13.06 1.56
C LEU A 119 -17.72 -13.28 0.27
N LEU A 120 -17.09 -12.22 -0.22
CA LEU A 120 -15.86 -12.28 -1.05
C LEU A 120 -14.72 -11.48 -0.39
N GLY A 121 -14.68 -11.54 0.94
CA GLY A 121 -13.62 -10.97 1.76
C GLY A 121 -13.50 -11.80 3.03
N THR A 122 -12.29 -11.92 3.57
CA THR A 122 -12.06 -12.50 4.89
C THR A 122 -13.06 -11.90 5.87
N ASP A 123 -13.91 -12.72 6.49
CA ASP A 123 -14.81 -12.26 7.54
C ASP A 123 -13.98 -11.91 8.78
N TRP A 124 -13.59 -10.63 8.85
CA TRP A 124 -12.77 -10.12 9.94
C TRP A 124 -13.47 -10.25 11.30
N SER A 125 -14.80 -10.38 11.34
CA SER A 125 -15.55 -10.57 12.59
C SER A 125 -15.20 -11.88 13.30
N GLN A 126 -14.80 -12.92 12.55
CA GLN A 126 -14.43 -14.23 13.08
C GLN A 126 -12.95 -14.34 13.47
N VAL A 127 -12.13 -13.37 13.08
CA VAL A 127 -10.67 -13.40 13.35
C VAL A 127 -10.42 -13.08 14.84
N PRO A 128 -9.65 -13.88 15.58
CA PRO A 128 -9.30 -13.58 16.97
C PRO A 128 -8.59 -12.22 17.11
N SER A 129 -8.84 -11.49 18.21
CA SER A 129 -8.30 -10.13 18.37
C SER A 129 -6.77 -10.07 18.34
N ALA A 130 -6.08 -11.12 18.81
CA ALA A 130 -4.62 -11.22 18.75
C ALA A 130 -4.09 -11.23 17.30
N GLU A 131 -4.76 -11.97 16.41
CA GLU A 131 -4.40 -12.05 14.98
C GLU A 131 -4.81 -10.77 14.26
N LEU A 132 -5.96 -10.19 14.63
CA LEU A 132 -6.46 -8.98 14.01
C LEU A 132 -5.51 -7.81 14.29
N LYS A 133 -5.03 -7.62 15.53
CA LYS A 133 -4.13 -6.50 15.91
C LYS A 133 -2.90 -6.39 15.00
N GLY A 134 -2.30 -7.52 14.61
CA GLY A 134 -1.16 -7.57 13.69
C GLY A 134 -1.48 -7.39 12.20
N SER A 135 -2.73 -7.64 11.79
CA SER A 135 -3.12 -7.63 10.37
C SER A 135 -3.06 -6.24 9.75
N GLN A 136 -2.54 -6.15 8.52
CA GLN A 136 -2.58 -4.95 7.67
C GLN A 136 -3.42 -5.17 6.41
N ALA A 137 -4.14 -6.30 6.33
CA ALA A 137 -4.91 -6.64 5.15
C ALA A 137 -6.11 -5.70 4.96
N PRO A 138 -6.58 -5.50 3.72
CA PRO A 138 -7.76 -4.68 3.43
C PRO A 138 -8.98 -5.13 4.24
N GLY A 139 -9.72 -4.18 4.82
CA GLY A 139 -10.88 -4.44 5.69
C GLY A 139 -10.54 -4.71 7.16
N SER A 140 -9.33 -5.15 7.49
CA SER A 140 -8.97 -5.43 8.88
C SER A 140 -9.00 -4.18 9.75
N ALA A 141 -8.63 -3.02 9.21
CA ALA A 141 -8.62 -1.75 9.94
C ALA A 141 -10.02 -1.30 10.40
N GLU A 142 -11.06 -1.59 9.62
CA GLU A 142 -12.45 -1.25 9.95
C GLU A 142 -12.96 -2.10 11.12
N GLU A 143 -12.66 -3.41 11.10
CA GLU A 143 -13.02 -4.30 12.19
C GLU A 143 -12.27 -3.95 13.50
N LYS A 144 -10.99 -3.57 13.43
CA LYS A 144 -10.26 -3.05 14.60
C LYS A 144 -10.95 -1.84 15.22
N ILE A 145 -11.43 -0.93 14.37
CA ILE A 145 -12.15 0.27 14.80
C ILE A 145 -13.48 -0.13 15.45
N ARG A 146 -14.24 -1.04 14.83
CA ARG A 146 -15.51 -1.56 15.37
C ARG A 146 -15.32 -2.16 16.77
N ARG A 147 -14.35 -3.07 16.94
CA ARG A 147 -14.06 -3.71 18.24
C ARG A 147 -13.58 -2.72 19.29
N ALA A 148 -12.74 -1.75 18.90
CA ALA A 148 -12.31 -0.69 19.82
C ALA A 148 -13.50 0.15 20.31
N ILE A 149 -14.45 0.49 19.42
CA ILE A 149 -15.65 1.25 19.79
C ILE A 149 -16.54 0.43 20.76
N GLU A 150 -16.75 -0.85 20.47
CA GLU A 150 -17.52 -1.74 21.34
C GLU A 150 -16.88 -1.91 22.72
N ALA A 151 -15.57 -2.06 22.78
CA ALA A 151 -14.86 -2.16 24.05
C ALA A 151 -14.94 -0.87 24.88
N ILE A 152 -14.91 0.31 24.24
CA ILE A 152 -15.15 1.58 24.94
C ILE A 152 -16.57 1.64 25.49
N ARG A 153 -17.58 1.24 24.70
CA ARG A 153 -18.98 1.21 25.15
C ARG A 153 -19.18 0.24 26.31
N ALA A 154 -18.66 -0.97 26.19
CA ALA A 154 -18.72 -2.00 27.22
C ALA A 154 -17.97 -1.56 28.50
N TYR A 155 -16.82 -0.91 28.37
CA TYR A 155 -16.11 -0.36 29.52
C TYR A 155 -16.91 0.74 30.22
N ASN A 156 -17.59 1.61 29.46
CA ASN A 156 -18.39 2.69 30.02
C ASN A 156 -19.68 2.18 30.68
N GLU A 157 -20.16 0.99 30.32
CA GLU A 157 -21.40 0.42 30.86
C GLU A 157 -21.30 0.26 32.38
N GLY A 158 -22.28 0.82 33.09
CA GLY A 158 -22.34 0.77 34.56
C GLY A 158 -21.30 1.62 35.32
N LYS A 159 -20.48 2.42 34.63
CA LYS A 159 -19.52 3.34 35.27
C LYS A 159 -20.09 4.71 35.55
N GLU A 160 -19.48 5.39 36.50
CA GLU A 160 -19.72 6.82 36.73
C GLU A 160 -19.17 7.66 35.57
N LEU A 161 -19.82 8.79 35.27
CA LEU A 161 -19.44 9.66 34.14
C LEU A 161 -17.96 10.07 34.19
N SER A 162 -17.44 10.32 35.40
CA SER A 162 -16.03 10.68 35.62
C SER A 162 -15.05 9.57 35.24
N GLN A 163 -15.46 8.30 35.29
CA GLN A 163 -14.65 7.13 34.98
C GLN A 163 -14.78 6.68 33.52
N MET A 164 -15.83 7.11 32.83
CA MET A 164 -16.07 6.79 31.42
C MET A 164 -15.05 7.47 30.50
N TYR A 165 -14.74 6.83 29.37
CA TYR A 165 -13.96 7.44 28.29
C TYR A 165 -14.88 7.89 27.16
N ARG A 166 -14.55 9.03 26.55
CA ARG A 166 -15.30 9.51 25.39
C ARG A 166 -15.03 8.65 24.15
N LEU A 167 -16.03 8.51 23.27
CA LEU A 167 -15.86 7.91 21.94
C LEU A 167 -15.25 8.94 20.98
N SER A 168 -13.95 9.22 21.14
CA SER A 168 -13.21 10.18 20.32
C SER A 168 -12.30 9.49 19.31
N GLU A 169 -11.98 10.16 18.19
CA GLU A 169 -11.03 9.66 17.19
C GLU A 169 -9.68 9.29 17.83
N ALA A 170 -9.22 10.07 18.81
CA ALA A 170 -7.97 9.82 19.52
C ALA A 170 -8.03 8.52 20.35
N ASN A 171 -9.09 8.34 21.15
CA ASN A 171 -9.25 7.16 21.99
C ASN A 171 -9.37 5.89 21.15
N VAL A 172 -10.19 5.94 20.10
CA VAL A 172 -10.34 4.82 19.15
C VAL A 172 -9.00 4.54 18.44
N ARG A 173 -8.22 5.57 18.12
CA ARG A 173 -6.87 5.40 17.53
C ARG A 173 -5.91 4.68 18.45
N TYR A 174 -5.82 5.13 19.71
CA TYR A 174 -4.93 4.51 20.67
C TYR A 174 -5.30 3.05 20.93
N LEU A 175 -6.60 2.74 20.95
CA LEU A 175 -7.10 1.39 21.23
C LEU A 175 -7.04 0.46 20.01
N SER A 176 -7.38 0.93 18.81
CA SER A 176 -7.39 0.11 17.59
C SER A 176 -6.01 -0.04 16.92
N GLY A 177 -5.11 0.92 17.15
CA GLY A 177 -3.84 1.02 16.43
C GLY A 177 -3.98 1.40 14.94
N SER A 178 -5.18 1.78 14.49
CA SER A 178 -5.46 2.13 13.10
C SER A 178 -4.91 3.53 12.73
N ARG A 179 -4.69 3.75 11.43
CA ARG A 179 -4.20 5.04 10.92
C ARG A 179 -5.25 6.14 11.11
N HIS A 180 -4.80 7.36 11.41
CA HIS A 180 -5.67 8.51 11.66
C HIS A 180 -6.65 8.79 10.50
N GLY A 181 -6.20 8.71 9.25
CA GLY A 181 -7.06 8.93 8.08
C GLY A 181 -8.22 7.94 7.98
N THR A 182 -7.97 6.65 8.31
CA THR A 182 -9.00 5.60 8.32
C THR A 182 -10.04 5.86 9.40
N ILE A 183 -9.60 6.27 10.59
CA ILE A 183 -10.48 6.57 11.72
C ILE A 183 -11.34 7.79 11.42
N LYS A 184 -10.75 8.85 10.87
CA LYS A 184 -11.48 10.05 10.47
C LYS A 184 -12.54 9.72 9.42
N ALA A 185 -12.22 8.90 8.43
CA ALA A 185 -13.18 8.42 7.44
C ALA A 185 -14.31 7.61 8.09
N TYR A 186 -13.98 6.73 9.03
CA TYR A 186 -14.96 5.94 9.76
C TYR A 186 -15.92 6.82 10.58
N PHE A 187 -15.41 7.79 11.34
CA PHE A 187 -16.24 8.72 12.11
C PHE A 187 -17.12 9.61 11.21
N ALA A 188 -16.62 10.01 10.04
CA ALA A 188 -17.42 10.76 9.08
C ALA A 188 -18.57 9.93 8.49
N ALA A 189 -18.37 8.62 8.33
CA ALA A 189 -19.40 7.69 7.86
C ALA A 189 -20.41 7.29 8.96
N ASN A 190 -20.04 7.44 10.24
CA ASN A 190 -20.79 6.98 11.40
C ASN A 190 -21.07 8.16 12.37
N PRO A 191 -21.95 9.11 12.00
CA PRO A 191 -22.22 10.32 12.79
C PRO A 191 -22.85 10.02 14.18
N GLU A 192 -23.50 8.87 14.35
CA GLU A 192 -24.10 8.43 15.61
C GLU A 192 -23.06 8.24 16.74
N LEU A 193 -21.78 8.09 16.40
CA LEU A 193 -20.69 8.11 17.39
C LEU A 193 -20.59 9.46 18.11
N ASN A 194 -20.95 10.55 17.44
CA ASN A 194 -21.00 11.87 18.06
C ASN A 194 -22.26 12.04 18.93
N ASP A 195 -23.37 11.41 18.56
CA ASP A 195 -24.59 11.39 19.35
C ASP A 195 -24.37 10.70 20.70
N TYR A 196 -23.60 9.60 20.72
CA TYR A 196 -23.17 8.93 21.96
C TYR A 196 -22.45 9.90 22.89
N ASN A 197 -21.51 10.70 22.38
CA ASN A 197 -20.80 11.65 23.24
C ASN A 197 -21.70 12.75 23.76
N THR A 198 -22.66 13.18 22.94
CA THR A 198 -23.63 14.21 23.27
C THR A 198 -24.62 13.73 24.33
N SER A 199 -25.07 12.47 24.27
CA SER A 199 -26.02 11.90 25.23
C SER A 199 -25.48 11.83 26.65
N TYR A 200 -24.17 11.60 26.80
CA TYR A 200 -23.49 11.61 28.10
C TYR A 200 -22.98 13.01 28.50
N GLY A 201 -23.08 14.01 27.63
CA GLY A 201 -22.59 15.37 27.88
C GLY A 201 -21.07 15.48 27.95
N PHE A 202 -20.32 14.61 27.25
CA PHE A 202 -18.86 14.63 27.30
C PHE A 202 -18.30 15.92 26.68
N THR A 203 -17.44 16.62 27.42
CA THR A 203 -16.71 17.78 26.90
C THR A 203 -15.43 17.36 26.18
N VAL A 204 -14.82 18.30 25.46
CA VAL A 204 -13.52 18.08 24.79
C VAL A 204 -12.41 17.73 25.77
N GLN A 205 -12.52 18.19 27.02
CA GLN A 205 -11.53 17.97 28.07
C GLN A 205 -11.86 16.79 28.99
N HIS A 206 -12.91 16.02 28.70
CA HIS A 206 -13.39 14.94 29.56
C HIS A 206 -12.33 13.89 29.89
N ASP A 207 -11.46 13.59 28.93
CA ASP A 207 -10.43 12.55 29.07
C ASP A 207 -9.10 13.12 29.63
N ARG A 208 -9.03 14.42 29.93
CA ARG A 208 -7.79 15.06 30.39
C ARG A 208 -7.41 14.57 31.78
N GLY A 209 -6.19 14.06 31.92
CA GLY A 209 -5.65 13.57 33.20
C GLY A 209 -6.05 12.14 33.56
N LYS A 210 -6.80 11.45 32.68
CA LYS A 210 -7.06 10.02 32.81
C LYS A 210 -5.87 9.20 32.32
N THR A 211 -5.76 7.99 32.84
CA THR A 211 -4.84 6.97 32.32
C THR A 211 -5.05 6.77 30.82
N PRO A 212 -4.01 6.55 30.02
CA PRO A 212 -4.17 6.23 28.62
C PRO A 212 -5.15 5.07 28.41
N ILE A 213 -6.10 5.24 27.50
CA ILE A 213 -7.21 4.28 27.32
C ILE A 213 -6.73 2.87 26.97
N ALA A 214 -5.60 2.76 26.25
CA ALA A 214 -5.00 1.49 25.84
C ALA A 214 -4.37 0.70 27.01
N GLU A 215 -4.17 1.32 28.18
CA GLU A 215 -3.71 0.64 29.40
C GLU A 215 -4.88 0.13 30.25
N VAL A 216 -6.11 0.56 29.95
CA VAL A 216 -7.30 0.31 30.78
C VAL A 216 -8.31 -0.58 30.07
N ILE A 217 -8.38 -0.50 28.74
CA ILE A 217 -9.34 -1.21 27.91
C ILE A 217 -8.61 -2.10 26.91
N GLU A 218 -9.07 -3.33 26.77
CA GLU A 218 -8.63 -4.26 25.74
C GLU A 218 -9.83 -4.77 24.93
N TRP A 219 -9.54 -5.20 23.69
CA TRP A 219 -10.49 -5.85 22.79
C TRP A 219 -9.79 -6.95 22.01
#